data_AF-A0A936HJY6-F1
#
_entry.id   AF-A0A936HJY6-F1
#
_cell.length_a   1.000
_cell.length_b   1.000
_cell.length_c   1.000
_cell.angle_alpha   90.00
_cell.angle_beta   90.00
_cell.angle_gamma   90.00
#
_symmetry.space_group_name_H-M   'P 1'
#
loop_
_entity.id
_entity.type
_entity.pdbx_description
1 polymer ?
#
loop_
_entity_poly.entity_id
_entity_poly.type
_entity_poly.pdbx_seq_one_letter_code
_entity_poly.pdbx_strand_id
1 'polypeptide(L)'
;MVWEKASGHFMIARNMATSHTLCFRDQRGKLTMLAKKKATGRRGSWFASVDGICYPVLHSYWYSQKQYHDVNMTPAFCDKNPKAQDFIKALLSGDKAILAKSGPSNPDDTLEHFVRRGYIALFVYEFVSYDVDGLKLSLKERLVDLE
;
A
#
# COMPACT_ATOMS: atom_id res chain seq x y z
N MET A 1 -23.61 6.50 46.51
CA MET A 1 -22.74 7.60 46.06
C MET A 1 -21.35 7.34 46.60
N VAL A 2 -20.47 6.74 45.80
CA VAL A 2 -19.04 7.05 45.62
C VAL A 2 -18.69 6.42 44.27
N TRP A 3 -18.25 7.22 43.33
CA TRP A 3 -17.66 6.79 42.06
C TRP A 3 -16.15 6.89 42.21
N GLU A 4 -15.42 5.84 41.81
CA GLU A 4 -13.98 5.94 41.56
C GLU A 4 -13.67 5.53 40.13
N LYS A 5 -12.93 6.39 39.44
CA LYS A 5 -12.43 6.23 38.06
C LYS A 5 -11.04 5.59 38.11
N ALA A 6 -10.83 4.58 37.27
CA ALA A 6 -9.63 4.24 36.49
C ALA A 6 -9.80 2.76 36.10
N SER A 7 -9.55 2.28 34.88
CA SER A 7 -8.68 2.73 33.81
C SER A 7 -9.12 1.99 32.55
N GLY A 8 -9.11 2.68 31.41
CA GLY A 8 -9.61 2.20 30.12
C GLY A 8 -9.00 0.86 29.72
N HIS A 9 -9.81 -0.20 29.80
CA HIS A 9 -9.53 -1.46 29.13
C HIS A 9 -9.94 -1.33 27.66
N PHE A 10 -8.96 -1.12 26.78
CA PHE A 10 -9.13 -1.33 25.36
C PHE A 10 -9.20 -2.84 25.09
N MET A 11 -10.41 -3.37 24.87
CA MET A 11 -10.55 -4.71 24.33
C MET A 11 -10.46 -4.66 22.80
N ILE A 12 -9.32 -5.09 22.26
CA ILE A 12 -9.17 -5.35 20.82
C ILE A 12 -9.88 -6.67 20.53
N ALA A 13 -11.08 -6.62 19.95
CA ALA A 13 -11.73 -7.81 19.42
C ALA A 13 -10.99 -8.27 18.16
N ARG A 14 -10.08 -9.24 18.30
CA ARG A 14 -9.47 -9.94 17.17
C ARG A 14 -10.43 -11.01 16.66
N ASN A 15 -11.19 -10.70 15.62
CA ASN A 15 -11.95 -11.73 14.91
C ASN A 15 -11.19 -12.12 13.63
N MET A 16 -10.67 -13.34 13.58
CA MET A 16 -9.98 -13.86 12.41
C MET A 16 -10.99 -14.23 11.31
N ALA A 17 -11.09 -13.42 10.26
CA ALA A 17 -11.38 -13.83 8.87
C ALA A 17 -11.66 -12.57 8.03
N THR A 18 -10.97 -12.46 6.88
CA THR A 18 -11.34 -11.66 5.68
C THR A 18 -11.63 -10.15 5.86
N SER A 19 -10.76 -9.31 5.30
CA SER A 19 -10.91 -7.84 5.14
C SER A 19 -11.30 -7.08 6.41
N HIS A 20 -10.32 -6.83 7.28
CA HIS A 20 -10.50 -5.91 8.40
C HIS A 20 -10.52 -4.46 7.92
N THR A 21 -11.72 -3.98 7.65
CA THR A 21 -12.08 -2.62 7.98
C THR A 21 -11.97 -2.47 9.50
N LEU A 22 -10.98 -1.71 9.97
CA LEU A 22 -10.84 -1.36 11.38
C LEU A 22 -11.97 -0.40 11.78
N CYS A 23 -13.03 -0.96 12.36
CA CYS A 23 -14.11 -0.20 12.96
C CYS A 23 -13.86 -0.07 14.46
N PHE A 24 -13.87 1.15 14.99
CA PHE A 24 -13.90 1.36 16.44
C PHE A 24 -15.31 1.78 16.86
N ARG A 25 -15.73 1.32 18.03
CA ARG A 25 -16.96 1.81 18.67
C ARG A 25 -16.65 3.14 19.32
N ASP A 26 -17.37 4.18 18.94
CA ASP A 26 -17.34 5.45 19.67
C ASP A 26 -17.94 5.27 21.08
N GLN A 27 -17.88 6.31 21.91
CA GLN A 27 -18.43 6.31 23.28
C GLN A 27 -19.95 6.04 23.34
N ARG A 28 -20.64 6.00 22.19
CA ARG A 28 -22.08 5.72 22.04
C ARG A 28 -22.35 4.35 21.40
N GLY A 29 -21.31 3.53 21.18
CA GLY A 29 -21.43 2.20 20.61
C GLY A 29 -21.59 2.16 19.09
N LYS A 30 -21.45 3.30 18.38
CA LYS A 30 -21.55 3.35 16.92
C LYS A 30 -20.22 2.94 16.31
N LEU A 31 -20.27 1.97 15.39
CA LEU A 31 -19.12 1.59 14.56
C LEU A 31 -18.78 2.78 13.66
N THR A 32 -17.60 3.35 13.86
CA THR A 32 -17.05 4.38 12.98
C THR A 32 -15.89 3.78 12.20
N MET A 33 -15.95 3.93 10.88
CA MET A 33 -14.86 3.60 9.98
C MET A 33 -13.69 4.53 10.30
N LEU A 34 -12.45 4.02 10.39
CA LEU A 34 -11.29 4.91 10.30
C LEU A 34 -11.39 5.73 9.01
N ALA A 35 -11.28 7.05 9.14
CA ALA A 35 -11.28 7.95 8.00
C ALA A 35 -10.13 7.58 7.06
N LYS A 36 -10.42 7.50 5.76
CA LYS A 36 -9.39 7.31 4.73
C LYS A 36 -8.48 8.52 4.68
N LYS A 37 -7.22 8.31 4.28
CA LYS A 37 -6.29 9.40 3.99
C LYS A 37 -6.22 9.66 2.49
N LYS A 38 -6.06 10.92 2.12
CA LYS A 38 -5.87 11.32 0.73
C LYS A 38 -4.45 11.00 0.27
N ALA A 39 -4.32 10.26 -0.82
CA ALA A 39 -3.05 10.07 -1.50
C ALA A 39 -2.99 10.94 -2.76
N THR A 40 -1.92 11.71 -2.91
CA THR A 40 -1.75 12.63 -4.05
C THR A 40 -0.54 12.23 -4.87
N GLY A 41 -0.72 11.96 -6.16
CA GLY A 41 0.39 11.65 -7.06
C GLY A 41 0.05 12.04 -8.48
N ARG A 42 1.07 12.12 -9.34
CA ARG A 42 0.95 12.57 -10.73
C ARG A 42 1.07 11.42 -11.72
N ARG A 43 0.43 11.51 -12.89
CA ARG A 43 0.57 10.54 -13.97
C ARG A 43 2.05 10.41 -14.36
N GLY A 44 2.52 9.18 -14.58
CA GLY A 44 3.92 8.90 -14.90
C GLY A 44 4.91 8.99 -13.72
N SER A 45 4.41 9.26 -12.50
CA SER A 45 5.19 9.15 -11.26
C SER A 45 4.95 7.81 -10.60
N TRP A 46 6.03 7.17 -10.16
CA TRP A 46 6.01 5.93 -9.39
C TRP A 46 5.95 6.18 -7.87
N PHE A 47 5.67 7.43 -7.51
CA PHE A 47 5.55 7.91 -6.15
C PHE A 47 4.25 8.70 -5.97
N ALA A 48 3.72 8.65 -4.74
CA ALA A 48 2.58 9.45 -4.29
C ALA A 48 2.82 9.89 -2.83
N SER A 49 2.18 10.99 -2.44
CA SER A 49 2.31 11.59 -1.11
C SER A 49 1.07 11.36 -0.26
N VAL A 50 1.28 11.02 1.01
CA VAL A 50 0.24 10.93 2.05
C VAL A 50 0.74 11.74 3.24
N ASP A 51 -0.06 12.71 3.70
CA ASP A 51 0.33 13.65 4.77
C ASP A 51 1.68 14.36 4.52
N GLY A 52 1.96 14.70 3.26
CA GLY A 52 3.21 15.34 2.85
C GLY A 52 4.43 14.41 2.75
N ILE A 53 4.31 13.13 3.10
CA ILE A 53 5.39 12.15 2.99
C ILE A 53 5.25 11.39 1.67
N CYS A 54 6.34 11.32 0.91
CA CYS A 54 6.40 10.67 -0.40
C CYS A 54 6.74 9.18 -0.25
N TYR A 55 5.90 8.30 -0.82
CA TYR A 55 6.06 6.85 -0.77
C TYR A 55 6.12 6.24 -2.18
N PRO A 56 6.89 5.16 -2.37
CA PRO A 56 6.84 4.36 -3.59
C PRO A 56 5.44 3.77 -3.78
N VAL A 57 5.00 3.69 -5.03
CA VAL A 57 3.69 3.17 -5.42
C VAL A 57 3.85 1.84 -6.14
N LEU A 58 3.25 0.80 -5.56
CA LEU A 58 3.15 -0.54 -6.11
C LEU A 58 1.84 -0.69 -6.87
N HIS A 59 1.87 -1.39 -8.01
CA HIS A 59 0.69 -1.65 -8.81
C HIS A 59 0.02 -2.97 -8.40
N SER A 60 -1.30 -2.94 -8.15
CA SER A 60 -2.07 -4.12 -7.73
C SER A 60 -2.05 -5.28 -8.73
N TYR A 61 -1.65 -5.03 -9.98
CA TYR A 61 -1.49 -6.05 -11.01
C TYR A 61 -0.42 -7.08 -10.63
N TRP A 62 0.67 -6.64 -10.02
CA TRP A 62 1.79 -7.49 -9.58
C TRP A 62 1.61 -8.04 -8.16
N TYR A 63 0.45 -7.80 -7.55
CA TYR A 63 0.19 -8.11 -6.16
C TYR A 63 -0.81 -9.26 -6.02
N SER A 64 -0.42 -10.31 -5.28
CA SER A 64 -1.29 -11.44 -4.95
C SER A 64 -0.96 -11.97 -3.54
N GLN A 65 -1.99 -12.21 -2.72
CA GLN A 65 -1.85 -12.87 -1.42
C GLN A 65 -0.71 -12.35 -0.52
N LYS A 66 -0.60 -11.02 -0.36
CA LYS A 66 0.49 -10.35 0.40
C LYS A 66 1.88 -10.39 -0.23
N GLN A 67 2.02 -11.00 -1.40
CA GLN A 67 3.25 -11.01 -2.18
C GLN A 67 3.13 -10.04 -3.34
N TYR A 68 4.18 -9.26 -3.56
CA TYR A 68 4.35 -8.44 -4.73
C TYR A 68 5.50 -9.02 -5.56
N HIS A 69 5.26 -9.22 -6.85
CA HIS A 69 6.27 -9.67 -7.80
C HIS A 69 6.10 -8.97 -9.15
N ASP A 70 6.96 -8.01 -9.43
CA ASP A 70 7.05 -7.32 -10.71
C ASP A 70 8.21 -7.90 -11.52
N VAL A 71 7.87 -8.84 -12.41
CA VAL A 71 8.82 -9.58 -13.26
C VAL A 71 9.55 -8.68 -14.26
N ASN A 72 8.98 -7.51 -14.59
CA ASN A 72 9.57 -6.59 -15.55
C ASN A 72 10.61 -5.66 -14.90
N MET A 73 10.57 -5.54 -13.57
CA MET A 73 11.48 -4.71 -12.81
C MET A 73 12.82 -5.40 -12.56
N THR A 74 13.62 -5.60 -13.61
CA THR A 74 14.94 -6.27 -13.56
C THR A 74 16.12 -5.28 -13.51
N PRO A 75 17.33 -5.72 -13.16
CA PRO A 75 18.58 -4.96 -13.32
C PRO A 75 18.72 -4.33 -14.70
N ALA A 76 18.59 -5.14 -15.76
CA ALA A 76 18.75 -4.67 -17.13
C ALA A 76 17.74 -3.58 -17.54
N PHE A 77 16.51 -3.63 -16.99
CA PHE A 77 15.51 -2.59 -17.19
C PHE A 77 15.84 -1.32 -16.41
N CYS A 78 16.26 -1.45 -15.14
CA CYS A 78 16.57 -0.29 -14.31
C CYS A 78 17.83 0.44 -14.75
N ASP A 79 18.85 -0.26 -15.24
CA ASP A 79 20.07 0.36 -15.76
C ASP A 79 19.78 1.36 -16.90
N LYS A 80 18.71 1.11 -17.67
CA LYS A 80 18.26 1.95 -18.78
C LYS A 80 17.19 2.98 -18.37
N ASN A 81 16.69 2.93 -17.14
CA ASN A 81 15.56 3.73 -16.68
C ASN A 81 15.85 4.39 -15.32
N PRO A 82 16.31 5.66 -15.31
CA PRO A 82 16.64 6.36 -14.07
C PRO A 82 15.50 6.42 -13.04
N LYS A 83 14.23 6.50 -13.50
CA LYS A 83 13.08 6.49 -12.59
C LYS A 83 12.94 5.16 -11.85
N ALA A 84 13.32 4.06 -12.51
CA ALA A 84 13.31 2.75 -11.89
C ALA A 84 14.43 2.61 -10.86
N GLN A 85 15.60 3.21 -11.11
CA GLN A 85 16.68 3.25 -10.13
C GLN A 85 16.27 3.98 -8.85
N ASP A 86 15.65 5.17 -8.98
CA ASP A 86 15.14 5.93 -7.83
C ASP A 86 14.08 5.14 -7.04
N PHE A 87 13.20 4.44 -7.75
CA PHE A 87 12.16 3.62 -7.16
C PHE A 87 12.72 2.42 -6.39
N ILE A 88 13.64 1.66 -7.00
CA ILE A 88 14.30 0.53 -6.33
C ILE A 88 15.09 1.02 -5.12
N LYS A 89 15.83 2.12 -5.24
CA LYS A 89 16.56 2.71 -4.12
C LYS A 89 15.62 3.07 -2.98
N ALA A 90 14.48 3.71 -3.27
CA ALA A 90 13.49 4.06 -2.26
C ALA A 90 12.92 2.82 -1.56
N LEU A 91 12.66 1.73 -2.31
CA LEU A 91 12.19 0.47 -1.75
C LEU A 91 13.25 -0.24 -0.89
N LEU A 92 14.51 -0.21 -1.29
CA LEU A 92 15.60 -0.83 -0.51
C LEU A 92 15.92 -0.05 0.77
N SER A 93 15.71 1.27 0.77
CA SER A 93 15.96 2.14 1.94
C SER A 93 14.77 2.32 2.88
N GLY A 94 13.57 1.93 2.43
CA GLY A 94 12.32 2.19 3.13
C GLY A 94 11.67 0.92 3.68
N ASP A 95 10.51 1.11 4.29
CA ASP A 95 9.68 0.04 4.85
C ASP A 95 8.18 0.21 4.51
N LYS A 96 7.81 1.30 3.82
CA LYS A 96 6.41 1.64 3.53
C LYS A 96 6.18 1.93 2.05
N ALA A 97 5.10 1.38 1.51
CA ALA A 97 4.70 1.60 0.13
C ALA A 97 3.18 1.73 0.02
N ILE A 98 2.75 2.48 -0.99
CA ILE A 98 1.34 2.61 -1.34
C ILE A 98 1.01 1.51 -2.34
N LEU A 99 -0.04 0.73 -2.07
CA LEU A 99 -0.64 -0.12 -3.08
C LEU A 99 -1.67 0.71 -3.85
N ALA A 100 -1.53 0.76 -5.17
CA ALA A 100 -2.46 1.44 -6.06
C ALA A 100 -3.27 0.45 -6.90
N LYS A 101 -4.53 0.79 -7.15
CA LYS A 101 -5.37 0.04 -8.08
C LYS A 101 -4.87 0.31 -9.50
N SER A 102 -4.49 -0.74 -10.20
CA SER A 102 -4.06 -0.69 -11.60
C SER A 102 -4.96 -1.55 -12.49
N GLY A 103 -5.09 -1.15 -13.75
CA GLY A 103 -5.75 -1.92 -14.79
C GLY A 103 -5.33 -1.41 -16.17
N PRO A 104 -5.68 -2.11 -17.25
CA PRO A 104 -5.37 -1.65 -18.60
C PRO A 104 -6.08 -0.32 -18.89
N SER A 105 -5.49 0.52 -19.74
CA SER A 105 -6.14 1.76 -20.21
C SER A 105 -7.41 1.48 -21.01
N ASN A 106 -7.43 0.38 -21.77
CA ASN A 106 -8.56 -0.05 -22.59
C ASN A 106 -8.78 -1.57 -22.43
N PRO A 107 -10.00 -2.11 -22.60
CA PRO A 107 -10.26 -3.55 -22.51
C PRO A 107 -9.49 -4.38 -23.56
N ASP A 108 -9.22 -3.78 -24.72
CA ASP A 108 -8.52 -4.41 -25.85
C ASP A 108 -7.00 -4.13 -25.83
N ASP A 109 -6.52 -3.41 -24.81
CA ASP A 109 -5.12 -3.02 -24.72
C ASP A 109 -4.28 -4.18 -24.22
N THR A 110 -3.13 -4.38 -24.86
CA THR A 110 -2.13 -5.32 -24.36
C THR A 110 -1.50 -4.79 -23.07
N LEU A 111 -0.79 -5.66 -22.35
CA LEU A 111 -0.20 -5.39 -21.02
C LEU A 111 0.77 -4.18 -20.97
N GLU A 112 1.04 -3.52 -22.10
CA GLU A 112 1.96 -2.38 -22.21
C GLU A 112 1.38 -1.07 -21.65
N HIS A 113 0.07 -0.98 -21.41
CA HIS A 113 -0.57 0.27 -20.96
C HIS A 113 -1.39 0.12 -19.67
N PHE A 114 -0.71 -0.24 -18.57
CA PHE A 114 -1.33 -0.18 -17.24
C PHE A 114 -1.45 1.26 -16.75
N VAL A 115 -2.68 1.64 -16.39
CA VAL A 115 -2.98 2.94 -15.77
C VAL A 115 -3.32 2.75 -14.30
N ARG A 116 -2.79 3.67 -13.48
CA ARG A 116 -3.20 3.83 -12.08
C ARG A 116 -4.60 4.42 -12.04
N ARG A 117 -5.56 3.69 -11.48
CA ARG A 117 -6.98 4.08 -11.36
C ARG A 117 -7.34 4.67 -10.00
N GLY A 118 -6.48 4.53 -9.00
CA GLY A 118 -6.68 5.08 -7.65
C GLY A 118 -5.70 4.46 -6.66
N TYR A 119 -5.77 4.89 -5.40
CA TYR A 119 -4.97 4.35 -4.31
C TYR A 119 -5.81 3.42 -3.43
N ILE A 120 -5.19 2.38 -2.87
CA ILE A 120 -5.89 1.37 -2.06
C ILE A 120 -5.54 1.56 -0.59
N ALA A 121 -4.25 1.51 -0.26
CA ALA A 121 -3.76 1.65 1.10
C ALA A 121 -2.26 1.90 1.16
N LEU A 122 -1.80 2.43 2.28
CA LEU A 122 -0.40 2.42 2.69
C LEU A 122 -0.12 1.14 3.47
N PHE A 123 0.98 0.47 3.16
CA PHE A 123 1.41 -0.76 3.81
C PHE A 123 2.82 -0.65 4.34
N VAL A 124 3.11 -1.42 5.39
CA VAL A 124 4.48 -1.85 5.72
C VAL A 124 4.84 -3.06 4.84
N TYR A 125 6.04 -3.07 4.29
CA TYR A 125 6.60 -4.21 3.57
C TYR A 125 7.92 -4.70 4.18
N GLU A 126 8.30 -5.92 3.81
CA GLU A 126 9.56 -6.55 4.18
C GLU A 126 10.06 -7.47 3.06
N PHE A 127 11.28 -8.00 3.24
CA PHE A 127 11.91 -8.96 2.33
C PHE A 127 11.98 -8.47 0.88
N VAL A 128 12.51 -7.26 0.68
CA VAL A 128 12.75 -6.75 -0.67
C VAL A 128 13.88 -7.55 -1.30
N SER A 129 13.60 -8.24 -2.40
CA SER A 129 14.60 -8.83 -3.28
C SER A 129 14.48 -8.23 -4.67
N TYR A 130 15.62 -8.02 -5.30
CA TYR A 130 15.72 -7.40 -6.61
C TYR A 130 16.86 -8.05 -7.37
N ASP A 131 16.50 -8.85 -8.37
CA ASP A 131 17.43 -9.69 -9.12
C ASP A 131 16.93 -9.90 -10.56
N VAL A 132 17.53 -10.86 -11.26
CA VAL A 132 17.18 -11.18 -12.66
C VAL A 132 15.72 -11.61 -12.85
N ASP A 133 15.04 -12.09 -11.81
CA ASP A 133 13.63 -12.47 -11.84
C ASP A 133 12.69 -11.28 -11.57
N GLY A 134 13.24 -10.10 -11.31
CA GLY A 134 12.50 -8.88 -11.05
C GLY A 134 12.49 -8.42 -9.59
N LEU A 135 11.51 -7.58 -9.24
CA LEU A 135 11.32 -7.05 -7.89
C LEU A 135 10.30 -7.88 -7.13
N LYS A 136 10.69 -8.39 -5.95
CA LYS A 136 9.81 -9.11 -5.02
C LYS A 136 9.82 -8.43 -3.65
N LEU A 137 8.66 -8.38 -2.99
CA LEU A 137 8.53 -7.95 -1.59
C LEU A 137 7.24 -8.47 -0.98
N SER A 138 7.19 -8.55 0.35
CA SER A 138 6.02 -8.99 1.13
C SER A 138 5.33 -7.79 1.79
N LEU A 139 4.04 -7.57 1.51
CA LEU A 139 3.21 -6.55 2.17
C LEU A 139 2.57 -7.15 3.44
N LYS A 140 2.92 -6.63 4.62
CA LYS A 140 2.57 -7.24 5.91
C LYS A 140 1.37 -6.60 6.57
N GLU A 141 1.52 -5.33 6.92
CA GLU A 141 0.54 -4.57 7.68
C GLU A 141 -0.06 -3.47 6.82
N ARG A 142 -1.40 -3.43 6.78
CA ARG A 142 -2.14 -2.35 6.15
C ARG A 142 -2.32 -1.23 7.18
N LEU A 143 -1.61 -0.12 6.99
CA LEU A 143 -1.59 0.99 7.95
C LEU A 143 -2.84 1.86 7.84
N VAL A 144 -3.23 2.21 6.61
CA VAL A 144 -4.35 3.12 6.39
C VAL A 144 -4.92 2.96 4.98
N ASP A 145 -6.24 3.11 4.88
CA ASP A 145 -6.96 3.11 3.60
C ASP A 145 -6.85 4.45 2.92
N LEU A 146 -6.71 4.43 1.60
CA LEU A 146 -6.48 5.63 0.81
C LEU A 146 -7.67 5.96 -0.10
N GLU A 147 -7.79 7.25 -0.42
CA GLU A 147 -8.64 7.80 -1.47
C GLU A 147 -7.85 8.67 -2.44
#